data_AF-E3MBU3-F1
#
_entry.id   AF-E3MBU3-F1
#
_cell.length_a   1.000
_cell.length_b   1.000
_cell.length_c   1.000
_cell.angle_alpha   90.00
_cell.angle_beta   90.00
_cell.angle_gamma   90.00
#
_symmetry.space_group_name_H-M   'P 1'
#
loop_
_entity.id
_entity.type
_entity.pdbx_description
1 polymer ?
#
loop_
_entity_poly.entity_id
_entity_poly.type
_entity_poly.pdbx_seq_one_letter_code
_entity_poly.pdbx_strand_id
1 'polypeptide(L)'
;MPNETVTSEMEESIEDLSDYASILLFSYGYILSPLAVYFLFCLPFYYTAFKKNRQAYSESSFRRLIIFVYRTIMYFYTAFYLAAVIAVIIRLVTRSFLSFIIILLVCPFVIFHSWFTASYQLIISIISIHRLINSRPSKQLRKQLSHHQVHILTYAIFGLIVLKDLETGRRAAVVIKTGSFYPIDFPGMYYTVSFQSQNYLFTIWRIQITYIVHQVFVFIGMACQLSIKEPASSHAENVIATHTKYIGAIKLALSIIYAVCIFTEFMEFMDTALFIGIDFFLVPVVIQMTEIKNTNQNVITTVPISLPVVDVQKIEISLS
;
A
#
# COMPACT_ATOMS: atom_id res chain seq x y z
N MET A 1 47.47 0.84 -29.11
CA MET A 1 47.40 1.14 -27.67
C MET A 1 46.04 1.75 -27.37
N PRO A 2 45.00 0.95 -27.11
CA PRO A 2 43.81 1.40 -26.39
C PRO A 2 43.95 1.06 -24.88
N ASN A 3 43.15 1.70 -24.03
CA ASN A 3 42.79 1.24 -22.68
C ASN A 3 43.78 1.42 -21.51
N GLU A 4 44.11 2.66 -21.14
CA GLU A 4 44.39 2.96 -19.72
C GLU A 4 43.43 4.03 -19.20
N THR A 5 43.20 5.10 -19.95
CA THR A 5 42.24 6.17 -19.60
C THR A 5 40.77 5.73 -19.61
N VAL A 6 40.36 4.92 -20.61
CA VAL A 6 38.98 4.38 -20.67
C VAL A 6 38.71 3.39 -19.53
N THR A 7 39.75 2.71 -19.06
CA THR A 7 39.64 1.71 -17.98
C THR A 7 39.57 2.40 -16.61
N SER A 8 40.35 3.47 -16.40
CA SER A 8 40.27 4.23 -15.14
C SER A 8 38.97 5.05 -15.03
N GLU A 9 38.48 5.66 -16.12
CA GLU A 9 37.18 6.37 -16.10
C GLU A 9 36.00 5.41 -15.84
N MET A 10 36.09 4.17 -16.35
CA MET A 10 35.07 3.16 -16.12
C MET A 10 35.15 2.57 -14.71
N GLU A 11 36.35 2.40 -14.14
CA GLU A 11 36.55 1.98 -12.75
C GLU A 11 36.09 3.06 -11.76
N GLU A 12 36.44 4.32 -11.99
CA GLU A 12 36.00 5.48 -11.19
C GLU A 12 34.47 5.64 -11.23
N SER A 13 33.84 5.46 -12.40
CA SER A 13 32.38 5.47 -12.53
C SER A 13 31.68 4.29 -11.81
N ILE A 14 32.35 3.15 -11.69
CA ILE A 14 31.83 1.97 -10.98
C ILE A 14 31.97 2.16 -9.46
N GLU A 15 33.08 2.75 -9.01
CA GLU A 15 33.32 3.07 -7.59
C GLU A 15 32.31 4.13 -7.11
N ASP A 16 32.11 5.20 -7.87
CA ASP A 16 31.09 6.23 -7.56
C ASP A 16 29.67 5.65 -7.53
N LEU A 17 29.34 4.75 -8.46
CA LEU A 17 28.03 4.08 -8.48
C LEU A 17 27.85 3.13 -7.28
N SER A 18 28.92 2.46 -6.85
CA SER A 18 28.93 1.55 -5.69
C SER A 18 28.74 2.32 -4.37
N ASP A 19 29.41 3.46 -4.21
CA ASP A 19 29.28 4.31 -3.03
C ASP A 19 27.92 4.98 -2.96
N TYR A 20 27.41 5.49 -4.10
CA TYR A 20 26.07 6.04 -4.22
C TYR A 20 24.99 4.99 -3.87
N ALA A 21 25.11 3.76 -4.40
CA ALA A 21 24.19 2.67 -4.09
C ALA A 21 24.23 2.26 -2.61
N SER A 22 25.41 2.30 -1.99
CA SER A 22 25.59 1.98 -0.56
C SER A 22 24.93 3.02 0.35
N ILE A 23 25.10 4.31 0.04
CA ILE A 23 24.45 5.42 0.75
C ILE A 23 22.93 5.33 0.62
N LEU A 24 22.43 5.06 -0.59
CA LEU A 24 21.00 4.87 -0.84
C LEU A 24 20.45 3.71 -0.01
N LEU A 25 21.07 2.53 -0.07
CA LEU A 25 20.63 1.35 0.68
C LEU A 25 20.61 1.59 2.19
N PHE A 26 21.60 2.29 2.73
CA PHE A 26 21.66 2.64 4.14
C PHE A 26 20.53 3.61 4.53
N SER A 27 20.29 4.62 3.70
CA SER A 27 19.22 5.61 3.89
C SER A 27 17.82 4.97 3.83
N TYR A 28 17.60 4.08 2.84
CA TYR A 28 16.39 3.28 2.71
C TYR A 28 16.18 2.37 3.92
N GLY A 29 17.23 1.66 4.33
CA GLY A 29 17.20 0.78 5.49
C GLY A 29 16.82 1.54 6.75
N TYR A 30 17.41 2.72 6.97
CA TYR A 30 17.13 3.55 8.14
C TYR A 30 15.67 4.04 8.18
N ILE A 31 15.11 4.48 7.05
CA ILE A 31 13.73 5.01 6.98
C ILE A 31 12.68 3.89 7.05
N LEU A 32 12.93 2.76 6.39
CA LEU A 32 11.95 1.66 6.29
C LEU A 32 12.01 0.71 7.49
N SER A 33 13.15 0.61 8.18
CA SER A 33 13.33 -0.29 9.34
C SER A 33 12.31 -0.05 10.46
N PRO A 34 12.01 1.19 10.89
CA PRO A 34 10.96 1.45 11.87
C PRO A 34 9.59 0.88 11.47
N LEU A 35 9.18 1.05 10.21
CA LEU A 35 7.91 0.52 9.70
C LEU A 35 7.92 -1.01 9.67
N ALA A 36 9.05 -1.61 9.29
CA ALA A 36 9.22 -3.04 9.25
C ALA A 36 9.18 -3.69 10.64
N VAL A 37 9.89 -3.11 11.62
CA VAL A 37 9.85 -3.53 13.03
C VAL A 37 8.45 -3.39 13.59
N TYR A 38 7.79 -2.27 13.31
CA TYR A 38 6.43 -2.02 13.76
C TYR A 38 5.43 -3.04 13.20
N PHE A 39 5.53 -3.37 11.91
CA PHE A 39 4.75 -4.42 11.27
C PHE A 39 4.91 -5.77 11.97
N LEU A 40 6.15 -6.18 12.25
CA LEU A 40 6.45 -7.45 12.92
C LEU A 40 5.89 -7.47 14.34
N PHE A 41 6.03 -6.37 15.07
CA PHE A 41 5.47 -6.23 16.41
C PHE A 41 3.94 -6.33 16.42
N CYS A 42 3.26 -5.77 15.43
CA CYS A 42 1.79 -5.79 15.34
C CYS A 42 1.22 -7.15 14.88
N LEU A 43 2.02 -7.99 14.22
CA LEU A 43 1.57 -9.25 13.62
C LEU A 43 0.85 -10.23 14.59
N PRO A 44 1.38 -10.55 15.80
CA PRO A 44 0.68 -11.45 16.73
C PRO A 44 -0.64 -10.87 17.25
N PHE A 45 -0.69 -9.55 17.48
CA PHE A 45 -1.90 -8.86 17.92
C PHE A 45 -2.95 -8.83 16.80
N TYR A 46 -2.50 -8.59 15.56
CA TYR A 46 -3.34 -8.63 14.37
C TYR A 46 -4.01 -10.00 14.19
N TYR A 47 -3.25 -11.10 14.33
CA TYR A 47 -3.80 -12.46 14.25
C TYR A 47 -4.93 -12.68 15.27
N THR A 48 -4.68 -12.27 16.51
CA THR A 48 -5.64 -12.44 17.61
C THR A 48 -6.90 -11.58 17.41
N ALA A 49 -6.72 -10.33 16.98
CA ALA A 49 -7.78 -9.38 16.65
C ALA A 49 -8.66 -9.90 15.52
N PHE A 50 -8.05 -10.33 14.41
CA PHE A 50 -8.76 -10.87 13.26
C PHE A 50 -9.58 -12.12 13.61
N LYS A 51 -9.03 -13.01 14.45
CA LYS A 51 -9.75 -14.20 14.90
C LYS A 51 -11.02 -13.85 15.67
N LYS A 52 -11.00 -12.79 16.48
CA LYS A 52 -12.17 -12.28 17.23
C LYS A 52 -13.21 -11.65 16.31
N ASN A 53 -12.80 -10.85 15.33
CA ASN A 53 -13.71 -10.15 14.42
C ASN A 53 -14.19 -11.00 13.24
N ARG A 54 -13.68 -12.23 13.09
CA ARG A 54 -13.98 -13.13 11.97
C ARG A 54 -15.48 -13.33 11.72
N GLN A 55 -16.28 -13.41 12.79
CA GLN A 55 -17.73 -13.59 12.68
C GLN A 55 -18.42 -12.34 12.11
N ALA A 56 -17.96 -11.15 12.47
CA ALA A 56 -18.47 -9.89 11.90
C ALA A 56 -18.17 -9.78 10.39
N TYR A 57 -17.14 -10.48 9.91
CA TYR A 57 -16.79 -10.53 8.49
C TYR A 57 -17.51 -11.63 7.70
N SER A 58 -18.05 -12.67 8.33
CA SER A 58 -18.63 -13.81 7.60
C SER A 58 -19.87 -13.44 6.81
N GLU A 59 -20.63 -12.46 7.28
CA GLU A 59 -21.89 -11.99 6.68
C GLU A 59 -21.69 -10.81 5.72
N SER A 60 -20.48 -10.26 5.64
CA SER A 60 -20.19 -9.10 4.79
C SER A 60 -19.93 -9.50 3.34
N SER A 61 -20.38 -8.67 2.40
CA SER A 61 -20.00 -8.77 0.99
C SER A 61 -18.49 -8.60 0.76
N PHE A 62 -17.78 -7.98 1.70
CA PHE A 62 -16.33 -7.77 1.66
C PHE A 62 -15.50 -8.95 2.18
N ARG A 63 -16.15 -10.04 2.62
CA ARG A 63 -15.48 -11.21 3.23
C ARG A 63 -14.27 -11.70 2.42
N ARG A 64 -14.41 -11.85 1.10
CA ARG A 64 -13.31 -12.38 0.26
C ARG A 64 -12.12 -11.43 0.17
N LEU A 65 -12.38 -10.13 0.05
CA LEU A 65 -11.33 -9.10 0.07
C LEU A 65 -10.58 -9.14 1.41
N ILE A 66 -11.31 -9.21 2.52
CA ILE A 66 -10.74 -9.22 3.87
C ILE A 66 -9.92 -10.49 4.11
N ILE A 67 -10.42 -11.66 3.68
CA ILE A 67 -9.67 -12.93 3.78
C ILE A 67 -8.41 -12.89 2.90
N PHE A 68 -8.50 -12.33 1.70
CA PHE A 68 -7.35 -12.15 0.81
C PHE A 68 -6.26 -11.30 1.49
N VAL A 69 -6.63 -10.14 2.02
CA VAL A 69 -5.74 -9.24 2.77
C VAL A 69 -5.10 -9.94 3.97
N TYR A 70 -5.92 -10.60 4.80
CA TYR A 70 -5.44 -11.33 5.97
C TYR A 70 -4.41 -12.41 5.60
N ARG A 71 -4.69 -13.21 4.55
CA ARG A 71 -3.76 -14.25 4.09
C ARG A 71 -2.45 -13.65 3.57
N THR A 72 -2.52 -12.55 2.81
CA THR A 72 -1.33 -11.87 2.31
C THR A 72 -0.46 -11.36 3.45
N ILE A 73 -1.04 -10.66 4.42
CA ILE A 73 -0.32 -10.12 5.59
C ILE A 73 0.22 -11.25 6.47
N MET A 74 -0.57 -12.27 6.78
CA MET A 74 -0.14 -13.32 7.72
C MET A 74 0.87 -14.29 7.13
N TYR A 75 0.73 -14.67 5.86
CA TYR A 75 1.56 -15.73 5.29
C TYR A 75 2.64 -15.18 4.37
N PHE A 76 2.30 -14.30 3.43
CA PHE A 76 3.26 -13.84 2.43
C PHE A 76 4.22 -12.77 2.98
N TYR A 77 3.76 -11.86 3.85
CA TYR A 77 4.68 -10.92 4.51
C TYR A 77 5.59 -11.66 5.51
N THR A 78 5.04 -12.59 6.30
CA THR A 78 5.86 -13.42 7.19
C THR A 78 6.89 -14.25 6.44
N ALA A 79 6.50 -14.88 5.32
CA ALA A 79 7.43 -15.61 4.46
C ALA A 79 8.50 -14.70 3.85
N PHE A 80 8.14 -13.48 3.45
CA PHE A 80 9.10 -12.47 2.99
C PHE A 80 10.13 -12.12 4.06
N TYR A 81 9.72 -11.87 5.31
CA TYR A 81 10.65 -11.59 6.39
C TYR A 81 11.56 -12.78 6.71
N LEU A 82 11.01 -14.00 6.72
CA LEU A 82 11.80 -15.21 6.90
C LEU A 82 12.83 -15.38 5.78
N ALA A 83 12.41 -15.18 4.53
CA ALA A 83 13.28 -15.19 3.36
C ALA A 83 14.38 -14.13 3.45
N ALA A 84 14.06 -12.92 3.91
CA ALA A 84 15.03 -11.84 4.10
C ALA A 84 16.05 -12.18 5.20
N VAL A 85 15.63 -12.76 6.33
CA VAL A 85 16.54 -13.21 7.39
C VAL A 85 17.46 -14.32 6.89
N ILE A 86 16.91 -15.32 6.19
CA ILE A 86 17.70 -16.40 5.57
C ILE A 86 18.72 -15.80 4.58
N ALA A 87 18.29 -14.86 3.72
CA ALA A 87 19.18 -14.19 2.78
C ALA A 87 20.35 -13.47 3.49
N VAL A 88 20.09 -12.77 4.59
CA VAL A 88 21.13 -12.10 5.39
C VAL A 88 22.09 -13.11 6.03
N ILE A 89 21.58 -14.21 6.58
CA ILE A 89 22.43 -15.26 7.17
C ILE A 89 23.35 -15.88 6.12
N ILE A 90 22.80 -16.26 4.96
CA ILE A 90 23.61 -16.80 3.86
C ILE A 90 24.65 -15.77 3.43
N ARG A 91 24.32 -14.46 3.42
CA ARG A 91 25.25 -13.37 3.10
C ARG A 91 26.47 -13.33 4.00
N LEU A 92 26.27 -13.54 5.29
CA LEU A 92 27.35 -13.53 6.28
C LEU A 92 28.27 -14.74 6.12
N VAL A 93 27.76 -15.86 5.60
CA VAL A 93 28.49 -17.13 5.50
C VAL A 93 29.21 -17.28 4.16
N THR A 94 28.62 -16.81 3.05
CA THR A 94 29.13 -17.10 1.69
C THR A 94 29.34 -15.82 0.89
N ARG A 95 30.60 -15.39 0.70
CA ARG A 95 30.94 -14.08 0.11
C ARG A 95 30.79 -13.98 -1.42
N SER A 96 30.74 -15.10 -2.17
CA SER A 96 31.04 -15.07 -3.62
C SER A 96 29.96 -15.56 -4.61
N PHE A 97 28.87 -16.23 -4.20
CA PHE A 97 27.82 -16.75 -5.12
C PHE A 97 26.40 -16.28 -4.79
N LEU A 98 26.31 -15.21 -4.02
CA LEU A 98 25.19 -14.97 -3.13
C LEU A 98 24.08 -14.07 -3.72
N SER A 99 24.45 -13.04 -4.49
CA SER A 99 23.49 -12.04 -4.95
C SER A 99 22.37 -12.66 -5.79
N PHE A 100 22.67 -13.67 -6.62
CA PHE A 100 21.66 -14.31 -7.47
C PHE A 100 20.63 -15.13 -6.68
N ILE A 101 21.06 -15.88 -5.66
CA ILE A 101 20.16 -16.67 -4.80
C ILE A 101 19.28 -15.73 -3.96
N ILE A 102 19.84 -14.64 -3.45
CA ILE A 102 19.09 -13.64 -2.69
C ILE A 102 18.05 -12.95 -3.56
N ILE A 103 18.41 -12.57 -4.80
CA ILE A 103 17.48 -11.99 -5.77
C ILE A 103 16.33 -12.97 -6.03
N LEU A 104 16.61 -14.25 -6.30
CA LEU A 104 15.57 -15.25 -6.53
C LEU A 104 14.68 -15.51 -5.31
N LEU A 105 15.23 -15.42 -4.10
CA LEU A 105 14.49 -15.70 -2.87
C LEU A 105 13.60 -14.52 -2.45
N VAL A 106 14.10 -13.28 -2.57
CA VAL A 106 13.46 -12.08 -2.01
C VAL A 106 12.63 -11.32 -3.04
N CYS A 107 13.10 -11.19 -4.29
CA CYS A 107 12.42 -10.37 -5.29
C CYS A 107 10.99 -10.83 -5.64
N PRO A 108 10.66 -12.14 -5.72
CA PRO A 108 9.28 -12.56 -6.01
C PRO A 108 8.29 -12.07 -4.95
N PHE A 109 8.70 -12.06 -3.68
CA PHE A 109 7.88 -11.52 -2.60
C PHE A 109 7.74 -10.00 -2.71
N VAL A 110 8.83 -9.28 -3.01
CA VAL A 110 8.77 -7.82 -3.18
C VAL A 110 7.79 -7.43 -4.29
N ILE A 111 7.86 -8.14 -5.42
CA ILE A 111 6.97 -7.94 -6.57
C ILE A 111 5.52 -8.26 -6.17
N PHE A 112 5.28 -9.42 -5.57
CA PHE A 112 3.94 -9.85 -5.16
C PHE A 112 3.30 -8.87 -4.16
N HIS A 113 4.07 -8.41 -3.18
CA HIS A 113 3.60 -7.45 -2.18
C HIS A 113 3.32 -6.08 -2.78
N SER A 114 4.12 -5.65 -3.77
CA SER A 114 3.85 -4.42 -4.53
C SER A 114 2.55 -4.53 -5.33
N TRP A 115 2.28 -5.68 -5.96
CA TRP A 115 1.00 -5.95 -6.61
C TRP A 115 -0.15 -5.90 -5.62
N PHE A 116 0.03 -6.50 -4.46
CA PHE A 116 -0.97 -6.50 -3.40
C PHE A 116 -1.30 -5.09 -2.92
N THR A 117 -0.30 -4.27 -2.57
CA THR A 117 -0.53 -2.92 -2.03
C THR A 117 -1.21 -2.02 -3.07
N ALA A 118 -0.74 -2.02 -4.32
CA ALA A 118 -1.33 -1.25 -5.41
C ALA A 118 -2.79 -1.68 -5.69
N SER A 119 -3.04 -2.99 -5.77
CA SER A 119 -4.38 -3.52 -6.01
C SER A 119 -5.32 -3.18 -4.87
N TYR A 120 -4.88 -3.35 -3.63
CA TYR A 120 -5.68 -3.07 -2.45
C TYR A 120 -6.11 -1.59 -2.39
N GLN A 121 -5.16 -0.68 -2.61
CA GLN A 121 -5.39 0.76 -2.66
C GLN A 121 -6.43 1.15 -3.72
N LEU A 122 -6.35 0.58 -4.93
CA LEU A 122 -7.35 0.80 -5.97
C LEU A 122 -8.72 0.26 -5.57
N ILE A 123 -8.79 -0.95 -5.04
CA ILE A 123 -10.06 -1.59 -4.64
C ILE A 123 -10.78 -0.75 -3.58
N ILE A 124 -10.09 -0.35 -2.51
CA ILE A 124 -10.72 0.47 -1.45
C ILE A 124 -11.12 1.86 -1.95
N SER A 125 -10.40 2.41 -2.92
CA SER A 125 -10.74 3.68 -3.57
C SER A 125 -12.01 3.56 -4.40
N ILE A 126 -12.12 2.51 -5.22
CA ILE A 126 -13.32 2.22 -6.03
C ILE A 126 -14.54 1.97 -5.12
N ILE A 127 -14.38 1.19 -4.04
CA ILE A 127 -15.43 0.96 -3.05
C ILE A 127 -15.89 2.30 -2.43
N SER A 128 -14.95 3.20 -2.16
CA SER A 128 -15.24 4.52 -1.59
C SER A 128 -16.02 5.43 -2.54
N ILE A 129 -15.63 5.45 -3.81
CA ILE A 129 -16.35 6.17 -4.87
C ILE A 129 -17.76 5.60 -5.02
N HIS A 130 -17.88 4.27 -5.09
CA HIS A 130 -19.17 3.59 -5.16
C HIS A 130 -20.06 3.97 -3.98
N ARG A 131 -19.52 3.97 -2.76
CA ARG A 131 -20.24 4.34 -1.53
C ARG A 131 -20.73 5.79 -1.58
N LEU A 132 -19.90 6.72 -2.07
CA LEU A 132 -20.31 8.11 -2.24
C LEU A 132 -21.46 8.23 -3.26
N ILE A 133 -21.32 7.62 -4.43
CA ILE A 133 -22.37 7.61 -5.46
C ILE A 133 -23.66 7.05 -4.89
N ASN A 134 -23.58 5.94 -4.16
CA ASN A 134 -24.73 5.25 -3.58
C ASN A 134 -25.33 5.96 -2.36
N SER A 135 -24.63 6.91 -1.74
CA SER A 135 -25.16 7.73 -0.64
C SER A 135 -26.11 8.83 -1.11
N ARG A 136 -26.01 9.26 -2.39
CA ARG A 136 -26.81 10.36 -2.95
C ARG A 136 -28.28 9.99 -3.24
N PRO A 137 -28.60 8.81 -3.80
CA PRO A 137 -29.98 8.39 -3.97
C PRO A 137 -30.71 8.18 -2.63
N SER A 138 -32.05 8.27 -2.69
CA SER A 138 -32.91 7.91 -1.56
C SER A 138 -32.64 6.48 -1.10
N LYS A 139 -32.84 6.20 0.19
CA LYS A 139 -32.51 4.89 0.82
C LYS A 139 -33.06 3.68 0.05
N GLN A 140 -34.23 3.81 -0.58
CA GLN A 140 -34.89 2.75 -1.34
C GLN A 140 -34.20 2.42 -2.68
N LEU A 141 -33.47 3.37 -3.28
CA LEU A 141 -32.76 3.19 -4.56
C LEU A 141 -31.29 2.78 -4.37
N ARG A 142 -30.84 2.63 -3.13
CA ARG A 142 -29.45 2.30 -2.82
C ARG A 142 -29.17 0.85 -3.14
N LYS A 143 -28.13 0.63 -3.94
CA LYS A 143 -27.63 -0.70 -4.29
C LYS A 143 -26.45 -1.04 -3.39
N GLN A 144 -26.53 -2.15 -2.67
CA GLN A 144 -25.37 -2.66 -1.94
C GLN A 144 -24.48 -3.49 -2.87
N LEU A 145 -23.17 -3.44 -2.65
CA LEU A 145 -22.23 -4.31 -3.36
C LEU A 145 -22.48 -5.76 -2.96
N SER A 146 -22.75 -6.60 -3.95
CA SER A 146 -22.89 -8.03 -3.73
C SER A 146 -21.53 -8.69 -3.52
N HIS A 147 -21.53 -9.82 -2.83
CA HIS A 147 -20.32 -10.61 -2.60
C HIS A 147 -19.63 -11.02 -3.93
N HIS A 148 -20.42 -11.29 -4.97
CA HIS A 148 -19.89 -11.60 -6.31
C HIS A 148 -19.24 -10.38 -6.98
N GLN A 149 -19.84 -9.19 -6.84
CA GLN A 149 -19.27 -7.96 -7.39
C GLN A 149 -17.94 -7.59 -6.75
N VAL A 150 -17.84 -7.66 -5.41
CA VAL A 150 -16.57 -7.40 -4.71
C VAL A 150 -15.52 -8.45 -5.07
N HIS A 151 -15.92 -9.71 -5.25
CA HIS A 151 -15.03 -10.77 -5.69
C HIS A 151 -14.46 -10.50 -7.08
N ILE A 152 -15.32 -10.23 -8.08
CA ILE A 152 -14.88 -9.88 -9.43
C ILE A 152 -13.96 -8.66 -9.37
N LEU A 153 -14.35 -7.60 -8.67
CA LEU A 153 -13.55 -6.39 -8.54
C LEU A 153 -12.14 -6.69 -8.01
N THR A 154 -12.05 -7.51 -6.96
CA THR A 154 -10.77 -7.84 -6.32
C THR A 154 -9.82 -8.54 -7.30
N TYR A 155 -10.28 -9.61 -7.97
CA TYR A 155 -9.44 -10.38 -8.87
C TYR A 155 -9.20 -9.69 -10.21
N ALA A 156 -10.17 -8.91 -10.71
CA ALA A 156 -10.01 -8.11 -11.92
C ALA A 156 -8.94 -7.03 -11.73
N ILE A 157 -8.99 -6.26 -10.64
CA ILE A 157 -7.98 -5.24 -10.35
C ILE A 157 -6.61 -5.88 -10.11
N PHE A 158 -6.55 -6.96 -9.34
CA PHE A 158 -5.29 -7.68 -9.11
C PHE A 158 -4.68 -8.20 -10.43
N GLY A 159 -5.49 -8.83 -11.27
CA GLY A 159 -5.07 -9.31 -12.59
C GLY A 159 -4.61 -8.18 -13.53
N LEU A 160 -5.27 -7.02 -13.50
CA LEU A 160 -4.87 -5.85 -14.28
C LEU A 160 -3.51 -5.31 -13.83
N ILE A 161 -3.23 -5.25 -12.52
CA ILE A 161 -1.93 -4.82 -11.99
C ILE A 161 -0.83 -5.80 -12.40
N VAL A 162 -1.07 -7.09 -12.27
CA VAL A 162 -0.12 -8.13 -12.71
C VAL A 162 0.15 -8.01 -14.21
N LEU A 163 -0.89 -7.91 -15.04
CA LEU A 163 -0.74 -7.80 -16.49
C LEU A 163 0.04 -6.54 -16.89
N LYS A 164 -0.24 -5.41 -16.24
CA LYS A 164 0.47 -4.14 -16.44
C LYS A 164 1.96 -4.29 -16.10
N ASP A 165 2.29 -4.91 -14.99
CA ASP A 165 3.69 -5.11 -14.58
C ASP A 165 4.41 -6.12 -15.47
N LEU A 166 3.75 -7.20 -15.90
CA LEU A 166 4.32 -8.15 -16.86
C LEU A 166 4.60 -7.49 -18.21
N GLU A 167 3.69 -6.67 -18.73
CA GLU A 167 3.92 -5.92 -19.98
C GLU A 167 5.03 -4.88 -19.83
N THR A 168 5.13 -4.24 -18.66
CA THR A 168 6.23 -3.31 -18.35
C THR A 168 7.57 -4.06 -18.30
N GLY A 169 7.62 -5.20 -17.61
CA GLY A 169 8.79 -6.06 -17.51
C GLY A 169 9.23 -6.64 -18.85
N ARG A 170 8.27 -7.08 -19.69
CA ARG A 170 8.54 -7.56 -21.05
C ARG A 170 9.21 -6.49 -21.91
N ARG A 171 8.73 -5.25 -21.86
CA ARG A 171 9.32 -4.13 -22.61
C ARG A 171 10.71 -3.78 -22.10
N ALA A 172 10.91 -3.74 -20.78
CA ALA A 172 12.22 -3.53 -20.19
C ALA A 172 13.22 -4.61 -20.63
N ALA A 173 12.81 -5.89 -20.63
CA ALA A 173 13.64 -7.00 -21.09
C ALA A 173 14.00 -6.91 -22.58
N VAL A 174 13.09 -6.44 -23.44
CA VAL A 174 13.38 -6.21 -24.86
C VAL A 174 14.44 -5.12 -25.04
N VAL A 175 14.33 -4.00 -24.32
CA VAL A 175 15.32 -2.90 -24.35
C VAL A 175 16.71 -3.40 -23.91
N ILE A 176 16.77 -4.24 -22.88
CA ILE A 176 18.04 -4.81 -22.39
C ILE A 176 18.63 -5.79 -23.42
N LYS A 177 17.82 -6.63 -24.05
CA LYS A 177 18.28 -7.70 -24.95
C LYS A 177 18.79 -7.18 -26.30
N THR A 178 18.23 -6.10 -26.84
CA THR A 178 18.60 -5.67 -28.19
C THR A 178 19.92 -4.92 -28.24
N GLY A 179 20.45 -4.38 -27.13
CA GLY A 179 21.65 -3.53 -27.13
C GLY A 179 21.57 -2.32 -28.07
N SER A 180 20.41 -2.11 -28.69
CA SER A 180 20.15 -1.22 -29.79
C SER A 180 18.82 -0.54 -29.50
N PHE A 181 18.92 0.79 -29.41
CA PHE A 181 17.84 1.74 -29.18
C PHE A 181 16.95 1.79 -30.41
N TYR A 182 16.02 0.85 -30.54
CA TYR A 182 14.96 1.01 -31.53
C TYR A 182 13.90 1.97 -30.99
N PRO A 183 13.57 3.06 -31.72
CA PRO A 183 12.45 3.90 -31.37
C PRO A 183 11.18 3.09 -31.60
N ILE A 184 10.49 2.74 -30.52
CA ILE A 184 9.13 2.23 -30.63
C ILE A 184 8.24 3.46 -30.65
N ASP A 185 7.94 3.96 -31.84
CA ASP A 185 6.96 5.03 -32.03
C ASP A 185 5.58 4.51 -31.60
N PHE A 186 5.09 5.02 -30.48
CA PHE A 186 3.67 4.99 -30.14
C PHE A 186 3.09 6.39 -30.28
N PRO A 187 1.93 6.55 -30.94
CA PRO A 187 1.31 7.85 -31.12
C PRO A 187 0.79 8.35 -29.77
N GLY A 188 1.34 9.48 -29.28
CA GLY A 188 0.73 10.18 -28.14
C GLY A 188 1.63 10.98 -27.20
N MET A 189 2.95 11.10 -27.38
CA MET A 189 3.75 11.99 -26.55
C MET A 189 4.79 12.78 -27.33
N TYR A 190 4.49 14.07 -27.50
CA TYR A 190 5.39 15.10 -28.00
C TYR A 190 6.29 15.57 -26.87
N TYR A 191 7.55 15.12 -26.81
CA TYR A 191 8.68 15.95 -26.37
C TYR A 191 9.97 15.28 -26.89
N THR A 192 10.51 15.85 -27.97
CA THR A 192 11.77 15.50 -28.61
C THR A 192 12.95 16.03 -27.79
N VAL A 193 13.71 15.14 -27.12
CA VAL A 193 15.04 15.44 -26.56
C VAL A 193 15.97 14.22 -26.76
N SER A 194 17.24 14.45 -27.01
CA SER A 194 18.28 13.60 -27.61
C SER A 194 18.47 12.14 -27.11
N PHE A 195 18.93 11.31 -28.05
CA PHE A 195 18.99 9.84 -28.08
C PHE A 195 20.22 9.25 -27.38
N GLN A 196 20.07 8.77 -26.14
CA GLN A 196 20.83 7.64 -25.52
C GLN A 196 20.22 7.28 -24.16
N SER A 197 19.53 8.25 -23.54
CA SER A 197 18.89 8.16 -22.22
C SER A 197 17.38 7.82 -22.27
N GLN A 198 16.76 7.87 -23.46
CA GLN A 198 15.31 7.88 -23.66
C GLN A 198 14.56 6.61 -23.20
N ASN A 199 15.04 5.40 -23.45
CA ASN A 199 14.27 4.17 -23.14
C ASN A 199 14.26 3.81 -21.64
N TYR A 200 15.35 4.10 -20.93
CA TYR A 200 15.43 3.95 -19.47
C TYR A 200 14.61 5.03 -18.77
N LEU A 201 14.75 6.30 -19.19
CA LEU A 201 13.90 7.38 -18.71
C LEU A 201 12.42 7.11 -18.99
N PHE A 202 12.06 6.61 -20.16
CA PHE A 202 10.68 6.29 -20.51
C PHE A 202 10.09 5.19 -19.62
N THR A 203 10.87 4.16 -19.28
CA THR A 203 10.43 3.08 -18.39
C THR A 203 10.24 3.59 -16.96
N ILE A 204 11.19 4.37 -16.44
CA ILE A 204 11.13 5.02 -15.12
C ILE A 204 9.92 5.98 -15.06
N TRP A 205 9.73 6.80 -16.10
CA TRP A 205 8.64 7.77 -16.19
C TRP A 205 7.27 7.10 -16.23
N ARG A 206 7.12 5.95 -16.91
CA ARG A 206 5.87 5.16 -16.89
C ARG A 206 5.58 4.54 -15.53
N ILE A 207 6.60 4.08 -14.81
CA ILE A 207 6.45 3.58 -13.43
C ILE A 207 5.98 4.73 -12.53
N GLN A 208 6.58 5.91 -12.66
CA GLN A 208 6.20 7.12 -11.92
C GLN A 208 4.76 7.56 -12.21
N ILE A 209 4.34 7.64 -13.47
CA ILE A 209 2.95 8.02 -13.80
C ILE A 209 1.96 7.02 -13.24
N THR A 210 2.26 5.73 -13.39
CA THR A 210 1.38 4.69 -12.85
C THR A 210 1.24 4.85 -11.34
N TYR A 211 2.34 5.08 -10.64
CA TYR A 211 2.35 5.34 -9.21
C TYR A 211 1.52 6.58 -8.85
N ILE A 212 1.71 7.71 -9.55
CA ILE A 212 0.94 8.94 -9.35
C ILE A 212 -0.55 8.69 -9.53
N VAL A 213 -0.95 7.95 -10.58
CA VAL A 213 -2.35 7.59 -10.82
C VAL A 213 -2.92 6.80 -9.63
N HIS A 214 -2.20 5.81 -9.11
CA HIS A 214 -2.63 5.08 -7.92
C HIS A 214 -2.81 6.01 -6.70
N GLN A 215 -1.90 6.95 -6.47
CA GLN A 215 -2.02 7.92 -5.36
C GLN A 215 -3.25 8.82 -5.54
N VAL A 216 -3.49 9.32 -6.77
CA VAL A 216 -4.66 10.14 -7.08
C VAL A 216 -5.96 9.38 -6.77
N PHE A 217 -6.05 8.09 -7.15
CA PHE A 217 -7.20 7.27 -6.80
C PHE A 217 -7.41 7.14 -5.29
N VAL A 218 -6.33 6.95 -4.51
CA VAL A 218 -6.40 6.89 -3.05
C VAL A 218 -6.90 8.21 -2.47
N PHE A 219 -6.43 9.35 -2.97
CA PHE A 219 -6.89 10.67 -2.51
C PHE A 219 -8.35 10.94 -2.86
N ILE A 220 -8.78 10.57 -4.07
CA ILE A 220 -10.20 10.61 -4.45
C ILE A 220 -11.01 9.72 -3.50
N GLY A 221 -10.57 8.48 -3.26
CA GLY A 221 -11.22 7.55 -2.34
C GLY A 221 -11.36 8.14 -0.93
N MET A 222 -10.30 8.74 -0.40
CA MET A 222 -10.31 9.42 0.89
C MET A 222 -11.29 10.59 0.91
N ALA A 223 -11.24 11.49 -0.08
CA ALA A 223 -12.15 12.62 -0.20
C ALA A 223 -13.61 12.15 -0.29
N CYS A 224 -13.88 11.06 -1.02
CA CYS A 224 -15.19 10.43 -1.05
C CYS A 224 -15.63 9.98 0.35
N GLN A 225 -14.77 9.29 1.11
CA GLN A 225 -15.11 8.83 2.47
C GLN A 225 -15.30 9.97 3.48
N LEU A 226 -14.64 11.11 3.28
CA LEU A 226 -14.84 12.31 4.09
C LEU A 226 -16.14 13.04 3.73
N SER A 227 -16.60 12.91 2.49
CA SER A 227 -17.83 13.55 1.99
C SER A 227 -19.11 12.79 2.37
N ILE A 228 -19.00 11.52 2.76
CA ILE A 228 -20.15 10.71 3.16
C ILE A 228 -20.54 11.06 4.60
N LYS A 229 -21.75 11.61 4.78
CA LYS A 229 -22.31 11.93 6.10
C LYS A 229 -22.85 10.70 6.85
N GLU A 230 -23.11 9.63 6.12
CA GLU A 230 -23.79 8.45 6.66
C GLU A 230 -22.81 7.44 7.27
N PRO A 231 -23.18 6.79 8.39
CA PRO A 231 -22.35 5.75 8.98
C PRO A 231 -22.22 4.54 8.04
N ALA A 232 -21.18 3.74 8.24
CA ALA A 232 -20.99 2.50 7.49
C ALA A 232 -22.09 1.50 7.82
N SER A 233 -22.56 0.75 6.81
CA SER A 233 -23.69 -0.18 6.99
C SER A 233 -23.29 -1.51 7.64
N SER A 234 -21.99 -1.80 7.72
CA SER A 234 -21.46 -3.00 8.36
C SER A 234 -20.08 -2.75 8.99
N HIS A 235 -19.68 -3.64 9.91
CA HIS A 235 -18.36 -3.61 10.52
C HIS A 235 -17.22 -3.62 9.47
N ALA A 236 -17.34 -4.50 8.47
CA ALA A 236 -16.40 -4.59 7.36
C ALA A 236 -16.31 -3.31 6.53
N GLU A 237 -17.44 -2.67 6.25
CA GLU A 237 -17.47 -1.40 5.52
C GLU A 237 -16.84 -0.28 6.36
N ASN A 238 -17.03 -0.29 7.68
CA ASN A 238 -16.39 0.67 8.58
C ASN A 238 -14.87 0.49 8.58
N VAL A 239 -14.39 -0.75 8.63
CA VAL A 239 -12.97 -1.11 8.55
C VAL A 239 -12.37 -0.61 7.24
N ILE A 240 -13.01 -0.89 6.09
CA ILE A 240 -12.55 -0.43 4.77
C ILE A 240 -12.54 1.09 4.67
N ALA A 241 -13.60 1.77 5.13
CA ALA A 241 -13.67 3.23 5.15
C ALA A 241 -12.53 3.83 6.00
N THR A 242 -12.23 3.19 7.14
CA THR A 242 -11.14 3.57 8.03
C THR A 242 -9.78 3.38 7.37
N HIS A 243 -9.56 2.25 6.68
CA HIS A 243 -8.34 2.03 5.89
C HIS A 243 -8.16 3.11 4.82
N THR A 244 -9.19 3.41 4.01
CA THR A 244 -9.09 4.45 2.97
C THR A 244 -8.73 5.81 3.58
N LYS A 245 -9.35 6.19 4.70
CA LYS A 245 -9.07 7.46 5.38
C LYS A 245 -7.63 7.52 5.90
N TYR A 246 -7.17 6.52 6.66
CA TYR A 246 -5.83 6.56 7.26
C TYR A 246 -4.73 6.40 6.22
N ILE A 247 -4.87 5.46 5.27
CA ILE A 247 -3.90 5.26 4.18
C ILE A 247 -3.80 6.56 3.37
N GLY A 248 -4.94 7.14 2.97
CA GLY A 248 -4.97 8.39 2.21
C GLY A 248 -4.40 9.58 2.99
N ALA A 249 -4.71 9.72 4.27
CA ALA A 249 -4.24 10.85 5.07
C ALA A 249 -2.73 10.82 5.29
N ILE A 250 -2.17 9.66 5.64
CA ILE A 250 -0.73 9.50 5.84
C ILE A 250 0.00 9.76 4.52
N LYS A 251 -0.49 9.20 3.41
CA LYS A 251 0.08 9.44 2.08
C LYS A 251 0.00 10.90 1.66
N LEU A 252 -1.11 11.59 1.94
CA LEU A 252 -1.25 13.01 1.60
C LEU A 252 -0.21 13.84 2.37
N ALA A 253 -0.02 13.57 3.66
CA ALA A 253 1.01 14.23 4.46
C ALA A 253 2.41 13.96 3.89
N LEU A 254 2.72 12.71 3.53
CA LEU A 254 3.99 12.34 2.89
C LEU A 254 4.18 13.03 1.53
N SER A 255 3.12 13.14 0.71
CA SER A 255 3.15 13.86 -0.57
C SER A 255 3.35 15.36 -0.42
N ILE A 256 2.80 15.98 0.64
CA ILE A 256 3.04 17.39 0.95
C ILE A 256 4.49 17.60 1.39
N ILE A 257 5.00 16.75 2.30
CA ILE A 257 6.41 16.79 2.71
C ILE A 257 7.32 16.66 1.50
N TYR A 258 7.05 15.70 0.61
CA TYR A 258 7.78 15.52 -0.64
C TYR A 258 7.79 16.77 -1.51
N ALA A 259 6.61 17.36 -1.75
CA ALA A 259 6.50 18.58 -2.55
C ALA A 259 7.30 19.74 -1.93
N VAL A 260 7.22 19.91 -0.60
CA VAL A 260 7.99 20.94 0.13
C VAL A 260 9.49 20.68 0.00
N CYS A 261 9.96 19.44 0.11
CA CYS A 261 11.36 19.07 -0.07
C CYS A 261 11.88 19.41 -1.47
N ILE A 262 11.07 19.23 -2.52
CA ILE A 262 11.41 19.67 -3.89
C ILE A 262 11.54 21.19 -3.95
N PHE A 263 10.56 21.94 -3.43
CA PHE A 263 10.57 23.41 -3.49
C PHE A 263 11.66 24.06 -2.65
N THR A 264 12.17 23.37 -1.64
CA THR A 264 13.21 23.87 -0.73
C THR A 264 14.61 23.41 -1.10
N GLU A 265 14.77 22.65 -2.20
CA GLU A 265 16.03 22.04 -2.66
C GLU A 265 16.72 21.17 -1.58
N PHE A 266 16.04 20.89 -0.47
CA PHE A 266 16.64 20.33 0.74
C PHE A 266 17.02 18.86 0.56
N MET A 267 16.36 18.17 -0.37
CA MET A 267 16.59 16.75 -0.67
C MET A 267 16.12 16.45 -2.11
N GLU A 268 16.94 16.72 -3.13
CA GLU A 268 16.74 16.20 -4.51
C GLU A 268 16.69 14.65 -4.58
N PHE A 269 16.90 13.98 -3.45
CA PHE A 269 17.23 12.57 -3.34
C PHE A 269 16.15 11.67 -2.73
N MET A 270 14.93 12.17 -2.51
CA MET A 270 13.80 11.30 -2.17
C MET A 270 13.32 10.56 -3.43
N ASP A 271 14.10 9.58 -3.85
CA ASP A 271 13.82 8.74 -5.02
C ASP A 271 12.44 8.06 -4.88
N THR A 272 11.75 7.90 -6.00
CA THR A 272 10.45 7.22 -6.13
C THR A 272 10.47 5.84 -5.48
N ALA A 273 11.62 5.16 -5.47
CA ALA A 273 11.79 3.89 -4.77
C ALA A 273 11.54 3.99 -3.25
N LEU A 274 11.81 5.14 -2.61
CA LEU A 274 11.51 5.35 -1.18
C LEU A 274 10.02 5.36 -0.93
N PHE A 275 9.30 6.07 -1.77
CA PHE A 275 7.85 6.19 -1.69
C PHE A 275 7.16 4.85 -1.92
N ILE A 276 7.64 4.08 -2.90
CA ILE A 276 7.20 2.70 -3.12
C ILE A 276 7.53 1.82 -1.90
N GLY A 277 8.73 1.98 -1.31
CA GLY A 277 9.14 1.28 -0.10
C GLY A 277 8.29 1.63 1.13
N ILE A 278 7.90 2.90 1.30
CA ILE A 278 6.99 3.31 2.37
C ILE A 278 5.62 2.66 2.16
N ASP A 279 5.10 2.69 0.94
CA ASP A 279 3.81 2.07 0.61
C ASP A 279 3.77 0.57 0.91
N PHE A 280 4.90 -0.11 0.68
CA PHE A 280 5.09 -1.53 0.98
C PHE A 280 4.78 -1.87 2.45
N PHE A 281 5.23 -1.05 3.40
CA PHE A 281 5.00 -1.30 4.82
C PHE A 281 3.81 -0.53 5.41
N LEU A 282 3.54 0.67 4.92
CA LEU A 282 2.49 1.54 5.44
C LEU A 282 1.10 0.91 5.31
N VAL A 283 0.76 0.38 4.13
CA VAL A 283 -0.54 -0.25 3.88
C VAL A 283 -0.84 -1.39 4.86
N PRO A 284 0.02 -2.43 4.96
CA PRO A 284 -0.24 -3.53 5.88
C PRO A 284 -0.22 -3.09 7.36
N VAL A 285 0.63 -2.14 7.74
CA VAL A 285 0.64 -1.58 9.11
C VAL A 285 -0.69 -0.92 9.46
N VAL A 286 -1.25 -0.08 8.57
CA VAL A 286 -2.54 0.58 8.81
C VAL A 286 -3.66 -0.45 8.93
N ILE A 287 -3.63 -1.52 8.12
CA ILE A 287 -4.60 -2.62 8.19
C ILE A 287 -4.50 -3.34 9.55
N GLN A 288 -3.29 -3.69 9.99
CA GLN A 288 -3.07 -4.34 11.28
C GLN A 288 -3.59 -3.48 12.43
N MET A 289 -3.22 -2.20 12.45
CA MET A 289 -3.61 -1.26 13.49
C MET A 289 -5.11 -1.03 13.57
N THR A 290 -5.77 -0.94 12.42
CA THR A 290 -7.23 -0.75 12.37
C THR A 290 -7.96 -1.98 12.92
N GLU A 291 -7.51 -3.18 12.56
CA GLU A 291 -8.07 -4.43 13.08
C GLU A 291 -7.89 -4.56 14.61
N ILE A 292 -6.68 -4.24 15.10
CA ILE A 292 -6.37 -4.25 16.54
C ILE A 292 -7.25 -3.24 17.30
N LYS A 293 -7.37 -2.00 16.78
CA LYS A 293 -8.17 -0.94 17.39
C LYS A 293 -9.64 -1.32 17.50
N ASN A 294 -10.21 -1.92 16.45
CA ASN A 294 -11.63 -2.30 16.43
C ASN A 294 -11.97 -3.44 17.41
N THR A 295 -10.97 -4.21 17.84
CA THR A 295 -11.14 -5.26 18.86
C THR A 295 -11.26 -4.68 20.27
N ASN A 296 -10.64 -3.53 20.53
CA ASN A 296 -10.59 -2.90 21.85
C ASN A 296 -11.80 -2.02 22.18
N GLN A 297 -12.70 -1.77 21.21
CA GLN A 297 -13.93 -1.01 21.46
C GLN A 297 -14.91 -1.71 22.42
N ASN A 298 -14.77 -3.02 22.66
CA ASN A 298 -15.62 -3.78 23.59
C ASN A 298 -15.24 -3.62 25.08
N VAL A 299 -14.24 -2.82 25.44
CA VAL A 299 -13.79 -2.66 26.85
C VAL A 299 -14.44 -1.47 27.57
N ILE A 300 -15.06 -0.53 26.85
CA ILE A 300 -15.83 0.57 27.46
C ILE A 300 -17.31 0.39 27.11
N THR A 301 -17.94 -0.63 27.67
CA THR A 301 -19.38 -0.62 27.83
C THR A 301 -19.66 0.29 29.03
N THR A 302 -20.01 1.55 28.79
CA THR A 302 -20.66 2.36 29.83
C THR A 302 -21.97 1.65 30.15
N VAL A 303 -21.98 0.85 31.21
CA VAL A 303 -23.22 0.30 31.78
C VAL A 303 -24.07 1.52 32.15
N PRO A 304 -25.22 1.75 31.51
CA PRO A 304 -26.13 2.77 31.99
C PRO A 304 -26.58 2.30 33.38
N ILE A 305 -26.16 3.01 34.41
CA ILE A 305 -26.72 2.85 35.75
C ILE A 305 -28.16 3.32 35.63
N SER A 306 -29.11 2.39 35.52
CA SER A 306 -30.51 2.66 35.76
C SER A 306 -30.65 2.98 37.24
N LEU A 307 -30.67 4.28 37.57
CA LEU A 307 -31.16 4.71 38.87
C LEU A 307 -32.63 4.31 38.97
N PRO A 308 -33.04 3.61 40.05
CA PRO A 308 -34.44 3.29 40.24
C PRO A 308 -35.23 4.61 40.33
N VAL A 309 -36.24 4.74 39.47
CA VAL A 309 -37.24 5.80 39.56
C VAL A 309 -37.99 5.57 40.87
N VAL A 310 -37.73 6.41 41.87
CA VAL A 310 -38.56 6.48 43.06
C VAL A 310 -39.79 7.29 42.65
N ASP A 311 -40.92 6.59 42.46
CA ASP A 311 -42.22 7.24 42.29
C ASP A 311 -42.54 8.01 43.57
N VAL A 312 -42.45 9.34 43.50
CA VAL A 312 -42.93 10.23 44.54
C VAL A 312 -44.46 10.18 44.50
N GLN A 313 -45.06 9.39 45.40
CA GLN A 313 -46.49 9.47 45.68
C GLN A 313 -46.85 10.91 46.06
N LYS A 314 -47.64 11.57 45.20
CA LYS A 314 -48.35 12.79 45.55
C LYS A 314 -49.32 12.46 46.68
N ILE A 315 -49.03 12.97 47.88
CA ILE A 315 -50.00 13.02 48.96
C ILE A 315 -50.93 14.20 48.64
N GLU A 316 -52.14 13.89 48.17
CA GLU A 316 -53.24 14.87 48.15
C GLU A 316 -53.73 15.08 49.59
N ILE A 317 -53.48 16.27 50.12
CA ILE A 317 -54.07 16.71 51.40
C ILE A 317 -55.35 17.44 51.05
N SER A 318 -56.49 16.79 51.27
CA SER A 318 -57.80 17.45 51.32
C SER A 318 -57.97 18.10 52.70
N LEU A 319 -58.03 19.43 52.72
CA LEU A 319 -58.46 20.21 53.88
C LEU A 319 -59.97 20.46 53.77
N SER A 320 -60.72 19.77 54.64
CA SER A 320 -62.09 20.15 55.05
C SER A 320 -62.03 21.10 56.23
#